data_AF-A0A7T7BHR3-F1
#
_entry.id   AF-A0A7T7BHR3-F1
#
_cell.length_a   1.000
_cell.length_b   1.000
_cell.length_c   1.000
_cell.angle_alpha   90.00
_cell.angle_beta   90.00
_cell.angle_gamma   90.00
#
_symmetry.space_group_name_H-M   'P 1'
#
loop_
_entity.id
_entity.type
_entity.pdbx_description
1 polymer ?
#
loop_
_entity_poly.entity_id
_entity_poly.type
_entity_poly.pdbx_seq_one_letter_code
_entity_poly.pdbx_strand_id
1 'polypeptide(L)'
;MSDCLVTYFEAQARLTTWTDELEFLGYILCELIDKDGLNAVGYRCHQAIDLPAIIGLLRIQSEKPDGCLARMMSEDELKVFSWFMSKSKDIRNMMAHHKIRNADELNHLENIKERLGDMLEFAIRGAASDCGRYEVPWSPCHHICQTYMESKRPSTVMVPLNKEPLLFFRGRVLRDHDLRQRQMLHRNPKCKATEEGRRKQKDDFEAALLRKQQRKDRDIATRSNHQSVKLERLEKKFTRSQELGYNRLNKVKARMREEQELFYRQRAEILKDGLFYPTVEDQTLLITILLAISSPLWLTVMFIYNVYSRTRGSSRCV
;
A
#
# COMPACT_ATOMS: atom_id res chain seq x y z
N MET A 1 10.64 36.95 26.99
CA MET A 1 11.14 35.60 26.62
C MET A 1 10.73 34.50 27.60
N SER A 2 10.54 34.80 28.89
CA SER A 2 10.07 33.82 29.90
C SER A 2 8.64 33.30 29.64
N ASP A 3 7.70 34.17 29.25
CA ASP A 3 6.27 33.79 29.11
C ASP A 3 6.00 32.82 27.94
N CYS A 4 6.82 32.86 26.89
CA CYS A 4 6.71 31.96 25.73
C CYS A 4 7.20 30.53 26.06
N LEU A 5 8.16 30.41 26.98
CA LEU A 5 8.66 29.11 27.44
C LEU A 5 7.68 28.46 28.42
N VAL A 6 7.09 29.23 29.33
CA VAL A 6 6.09 28.74 30.30
C VAL A 6 4.85 28.22 29.57
N THR A 7 4.33 28.98 28.60
CA THR A 7 3.16 28.58 27.78
C THR A 7 3.42 27.34 26.92
N TYR A 8 4.65 27.17 26.41
CA TYR A 8 5.04 25.98 25.67
C TYR A 8 5.04 24.72 26.54
N PHE A 9 5.67 24.76 27.73
CA PHE A 9 5.73 23.58 28.61
C PHE A 9 4.36 23.19 29.14
N GLU A 10 3.51 24.16 29.47
CA GLU A 10 2.13 23.91 29.88
C GLU A 10 1.32 23.26 28.76
N ALA A 11 1.39 23.79 27.53
CA ALA A 11 0.68 23.22 26.41
C ALA A 11 1.17 21.81 26.06
N GLN A 12 2.48 21.57 26.13
CA GLN A 12 3.06 20.24 25.93
C GLN A 12 2.59 19.26 27.02
N ALA A 13 2.59 19.68 28.29
CA ALA A 13 2.11 18.85 29.40
C ALA A 13 0.62 18.49 29.24
N ARG A 14 -0.20 19.43 28.76
CA ARG A 14 -1.62 19.18 28.45
C ARG A 14 -1.75 18.14 27.34
N LEU A 15 -1.06 18.30 26.21
CA LEU A 15 -1.13 17.34 25.09
C LEU A 15 -0.67 15.93 25.48
N THR A 16 0.40 15.82 26.28
CA THR A 16 0.84 14.53 26.82
C THR A 16 -0.22 13.92 27.71
N THR A 17 -0.80 14.70 28.63
CA THR A 17 -1.86 14.24 29.52
C THR A 17 -3.09 13.77 28.73
N TRP A 18 -3.52 14.54 27.74
CA TRP A 18 -4.65 14.21 26.87
C TRP A 18 -4.44 12.92 26.08
N THR A 19 -3.22 12.73 25.55
CA THR A 19 -2.85 11.50 24.85
C THR A 19 -2.96 10.31 25.78
N ASP A 20 -2.34 10.38 26.97
CA ASP A 20 -2.36 9.27 27.92
C ASP A 20 -3.77 8.95 28.46
N GLU A 21 -4.65 9.96 28.56
CA GLU A 21 -6.04 9.79 28.98
C GLU A 21 -6.87 9.06 27.92
N LEU A 22 -6.73 9.45 26.64
CA LEU A 22 -7.40 8.77 25.53
C LEU A 22 -6.86 7.35 25.34
N GLU A 23 -5.56 7.14 25.53
CA GLU A 23 -4.95 5.81 25.49
C GLU A 23 -5.47 4.91 26.62
N PHE A 24 -5.60 5.46 27.83
CA PHE A 24 -6.21 4.73 28.94
C PHE A 24 -7.65 4.31 28.63
N LEU A 25 -8.51 5.24 28.21
CA LEU A 25 -9.90 4.92 27.89
C LEU A 25 -10.01 3.92 26.74
N GLY A 26 -9.23 4.14 25.68
CA GLY A 26 -9.20 3.25 24.52
C GLY A 26 -8.73 1.83 24.88
N TYR A 27 -7.74 1.69 25.76
CA TYR A 27 -7.31 0.39 26.29
C TYR A 27 -8.45 -0.32 27.02
N ILE A 28 -9.16 0.36 27.93
CA ILE A 28 -10.28 -0.23 28.67
C ILE A 28 -11.36 -0.74 27.73
N LEU A 29 -11.71 0.06 26.71
CA LEU A 29 -12.69 -0.33 25.71
C LEU A 29 -12.23 -1.56 24.92
N CYS A 30 -10.99 -1.57 24.42
CA CYS A 30 -10.41 -2.70 23.70
C CYS A 30 -10.37 -3.97 24.55
N GLU A 31 -10.08 -3.89 25.85
CA GLU A 31 -10.05 -5.06 26.76
C GLU A 31 -11.47 -5.65 26.98
N LEU A 32 -12.51 -4.85 26.80
CA LEU A 32 -13.90 -5.29 26.85
C LEU A 32 -14.36 -5.93 25.54
N ILE A 33 -14.00 -5.34 24.39
CA ILE A 33 -14.57 -5.74 23.09
C ILE A 33 -13.67 -6.67 22.26
N ASP A 34 -12.35 -6.66 22.50
CA ASP A 34 -11.36 -7.37 21.68
C ASP A 34 -10.10 -7.73 22.47
N LYS A 35 -10.29 -8.42 23.59
CA LYS A 35 -9.20 -8.89 24.45
C LYS A 35 -8.20 -9.79 23.71
N ASP A 36 -8.69 -10.66 22.82
CA ASP A 36 -7.83 -11.57 22.07
C ASP A 36 -7.03 -10.84 20.99
N GLY A 37 -7.60 -9.81 20.35
CA GLY A 37 -6.88 -8.91 19.45
C GLY A 37 -5.76 -8.17 20.15
N LEU A 38 -6.00 -7.63 21.35
CA LEU A 38 -4.95 -7.00 22.17
C LEU A 38 -3.81 -7.97 22.49
N ASN A 39 -4.15 -9.20 22.90
CA ASN A 39 -3.16 -10.23 23.22
C ASN A 39 -2.37 -10.70 22.00
N ALA A 40 -3.02 -10.82 20.84
CA ALA A 40 -2.40 -11.24 19.58
C ALA A 40 -1.37 -10.21 19.06
N VAL A 41 -1.62 -8.92 19.29
CA VAL A 41 -0.68 -7.84 18.92
C VAL A 41 0.42 -7.66 19.97
N GLY A 42 0.39 -8.43 21.06
CA GLY A 42 1.43 -8.44 22.10
C GLY A 42 1.21 -7.43 23.23
N TYR A 43 0.06 -6.76 23.28
CA TYR A 43 -0.30 -5.81 24.33
C TYR A 43 -0.92 -6.54 25.54
N ARG A 44 -0.12 -7.30 26.29
CA ARG A 44 -0.59 -7.93 27.54
C ARG A 44 -0.59 -6.92 28.69
N CYS A 45 -1.77 -6.55 29.20
CA CYS A 45 -1.95 -5.80 30.46
C CYS A 45 -1.29 -4.41 30.52
N HIS A 46 -1.07 -3.73 29.39
CA HIS A 46 -0.20 -2.56 29.35
C HIS A 46 -0.85 -1.32 28.74
N GLN A 47 -0.64 -0.19 29.43
CA GLN A 47 -0.76 1.20 28.99
C GLN A 47 0.23 1.55 27.84
N ALA A 48 0.76 0.55 27.13
CA ALA A 48 1.72 0.71 26.04
C ALA A 48 1.05 0.62 24.66
N ILE A 49 -0.28 0.45 24.61
CA ILE A 49 -0.99 0.56 23.35
C ILE A 49 -1.12 2.05 23.02
N ASP A 50 -0.40 2.45 21.98
CA ASP A 50 -0.42 3.83 21.53
C ASP A 50 -1.78 4.15 20.89
N LEU A 51 -2.15 5.43 20.93
CA LEU A 51 -3.40 5.90 20.36
C LEU A 51 -3.61 5.44 18.88
N PRO A 52 -2.58 5.41 18.01
CA PRO A 52 -2.69 4.81 16.68
C PRO A 52 -3.13 3.34 16.65
N ALA A 53 -2.59 2.49 17.53
CA ALA A 53 -3.00 1.08 17.59
C ALA A 53 -4.43 0.92 18.09
N ILE A 54 -4.84 1.71 19.10
CA ILE A 54 -6.25 1.76 19.57
C ILE A 54 -7.17 2.13 18.40
N ILE A 55 -6.83 3.19 17.64
CA ILE A 55 -7.63 3.60 16.48
C ILE A 55 -7.73 2.48 15.45
N GLY A 56 -6.64 1.76 15.20
CA GLY A 56 -6.64 0.61 14.28
C GLY A 56 -7.62 -0.48 14.70
N LEU A 57 -7.62 -0.86 15.98
CA LEU A 57 -8.50 -1.90 16.54
C LEU A 57 -9.98 -1.45 16.54
N LEU A 58 -10.24 -0.25 17.06
CA LEU A 58 -11.61 0.26 17.18
C LEU A 58 -12.24 0.53 15.81
N ARG A 59 -11.44 0.91 14.80
CA ARG A 59 -11.95 1.07 13.42
C ARG A 59 -12.52 -0.23 12.86
N ILE A 60 -11.80 -1.34 13.02
CA ILE A 60 -12.26 -2.66 12.58
C ILE A 60 -13.56 -3.04 13.27
N GLN A 61 -13.70 -2.71 14.56
CA GLN A 61 -14.92 -2.98 15.31
C GLN A 61 -16.09 -2.07 14.91
N SER A 62 -15.83 -0.83 14.48
CA SER A 62 -16.85 0.10 13.99
C SER A 62 -17.36 -0.21 12.58
N GLU A 63 -16.57 -0.91 11.76
CA GLU A 63 -16.94 -1.31 10.39
C GLU A 63 -17.78 -2.61 10.37
N LYS A 64 -17.84 -3.35 11.48
CA LYS A 64 -18.63 -4.58 11.58
C LYS A 64 -20.09 -4.25 11.92
N PRO A 65 -21.06 -4.65 11.08
CA PRO A 65 -22.48 -4.34 11.29
C PRO A 65 -23.03 -4.93 12.60
N ASP A 66 -22.54 -6.11 13.01
CA ASP A 66 -22.88 -6.77 14.28
C ASP A 66 -21.77 -6.60 15.35
N GLY A 67 -20.88 -5.61 15.17
CA GLY A 67 -19.77 -5.34 16.07
C GLY A 67 -20.24 -4.86 17.45
N CYS A 68 -19.37 -5.00 18.47
CA CYS A 68 -19.73 -4.56 19.82
C CYS A 68 -20.07 -3.06 19.88
N LEU A 69 -19.38 -2.22 19.10
CA LEU A 69 -19.66 -0.78 19.05
C LEU A 69 -21.00 -0.46 18.37
N ALA A 70 -21.41 -1.25 17.37
CA ALA A 70 -22.71 -1.10 16.70
C ALA A 70 -23.90 -1.43 17.60
N ARG A 71 -23.67 -2.19 18.68
CA ARG A 71 -24.68 -2.42 19.73
C ARG A 71 -24.76 -1.29 20.76
N MET A 72 -23.74 -0.43 20.81
CA MET A 72 -23.60 0.65 21.82
C MET A 72 -24.07 1.99 21.29
N MET A 73 -23.80 2.25 20.00
CA MET A 73 -23.95 3.55 19.36
C MET A 73 -24.79 3.39 18.09
N SER A 74 -25.62 4.39 17.81
CA SER A 74 -26.30 4.52 16.52
C SER A 74 -25.31 4.70 15.37
N GLU A 75 -25.76 4.50 14.14
CA GLU A 75 -24.91 4.65 12.95
C GLU A 75 -24.30 6.07 12.84
N ASP A 76 -25.08 7.09 13.19
CA ASP A 76 -24.61 8.48 13.18
C ASP A 76 -23.59 8.75 14.28
N GLU A 77 -23.81 8.20 15.48
CA GLU A 77 -22.83 8.27 16.57
C GLU A 77 -21.53 7.55 16.23
N LEU A 78 -21.58 6.40 15.54
CA LEU A 78 -20.37 5.70 15.07
C LEU A 78 -19.60 6.52 14.04
N LYS A 79 -20.28 7.20 13.12
CA LYS A 79 -19.64 8.10 12.15
C LYS A 79 -18.92 9.24 12.87
N VAL A 80 -19.59 9.85 13.85
CA VAL A 80 -19.01 10.92 14.67
C VAL A 80 -17.83 10.40 15.51
N PHE A 81 -17.96 9.22 16.11
CA PHE A 81 -16.92 8.57 16.89
C PHE A 81 -15.66 8.31 16.03
N SER A 82 -15.83 7.70 14.86
CA SER A 82 -14.73 7.44 13.91
C SER A 82 -14.04 8.74 13.46
N TRP A 83 -14.81 9.81 13.26
CA TRP A 83 -14.27 11.11 12.93
C TRP A 83 -13.42 11.68 14.08
N PHE A 84 -13.92 11.69 15.31
CA PHE A 84 -13.16 12.13 16.48
C PHE A 84 -11.91 11.27 16.73
N MET A 85 -12.02 9.96 16.58
CA MET A 85 -10.88 9.04 16.66
C MET A 85 -9.81 9.38 15.62
N SER A 86 -10.20 9.69 14.39
CA SER A 86 -9.27 10.13 13.35
C SER A 86 -8.59 11.46 13.70
N LYS A 87 -9.34 12.39 14.30
CA LYS A 87 -8.85 13.71 14.74
C LYS A 87 -7.97 13.66 15.98
N SER A 88 -8.14 12.68 16.85
CA SER A 88 -7.27 12.49 18.02
C SER A 88 -5.80 12.23 17.63
N LYS A 89 -5.53 11.79 16.40
CA LYS A 89 -4.17 11.70 15.86
C LYS A 89 -3.47 13.06 15.81
N ASP A 90 -4.21 14.14 15.62
CA ASP A 90 -3.67 15.50 15.59
C ASP A 90 -3.10 15.89 16.96
N ILE A 91 -3.77 15.48 18.06
CA ILE A 91 -3.27 15.64 19.44
C ILE A 91 -1.91 14.95 19.59
N ARG A 92 -1.83 13.66 19.23
CA ARG A 92 -0.59 12.87 19.31
C ARG A 92 0.51 13.44 18.41
N ASN A 93 0.19 13.84 17.19
CA ASN A 93 1.15 14.39 16.24
C ASN A 93 1.70 15.74 16.73
N MET A 94 0.84 16.61 17.26
CA MET A 94 1.28 17.88 17.85
C MET A 94 2.17 17.66 19.07
N MET A 95 1.80 16.70 19.95
CA MET A 95 2.64 16.27 21.07
C MET A 95 4.02 15.80 20.60
N ALA A 96 4.07 14.91 19.60
CA ALA A 96 5.31 14.29 19.14
C ALA A 96 6.23 15.25 18.36
N HIS A 97 5.66 16.20 17.63
CA HIS A 97 6.42 17.15 16.81
C HIS A 97 6.71 18.48 17.49
N HIS A 98 6.19 18.72 18.71
CA HIS A 98 6.37 19.97 19.45
C HIS A 98 5.98 21.22 18.64
N LYS A 99 4.89 21.12 17.86
CA LYS A 99 4.44 22.16 16.91
C LYS A 99 3.27 22.99 17.43
N ILE A 100 3.27 23.35 18.71
CA ILE A 100 2.18 24.15 19.29
C ILE A 100 2.38 25.61 18.88
N ARG A 101 1.46 26.16 18.08
CA ARG A 101 1.60 27.49 17.48
C ARG A 101 0.52 28.48 17.90
N ASN A 102 -0.68 28.01 18.27
CA ASN A 102 -1.81 28.89 18.58
C ASN A 102 -2.69 28.33 19.72
N ALA A 103 -3.26 29.23 20.54
CA ALA A 103 -4.22 28.91 21.58
C ALA A 103 -5.56 28.41 21.04
N ASP A 104 -6.02 28.92 19.88
CA ASP A 104 -7.27 28.45 19.26
C ASP A 104 -7.18 27.00 18.82
N GLU A 105 -6.02 26.59 18.32
CA GLU A 105 -5.74 25.22 17.93
C GLU A 105 -5.74 24.30 19.16
N LEU A 106 -5.15 24.76 20.27
CA LEU A 106 -5.17 24.02 21.53
C LEU A 106 -6.59 23.85 22.09
N ASN A 107 -7.43 24.89 22.02
CA ASN A 107 -8.84 24.82 22.42
C ASN A 107 -9.65 23.88 21.52
N HIS A 108 -9.37 23.86 20.22
CA HIS A 108 -10.02 22.93 19.30
C HIS A 108 -9.67 21.47 19.64
N LEU A 109 -8.39 21.21 19.95
CA LEU A 109 -7.94 19.88 20.38
C LEU A 109 -8.50 19.47 21.74
N GLU A 110 -8.65 20.40 22.67
CA GLU A 110 -9.31 20.14 23.95
C GLU A 110 -10.75 19.67 23.75
N ASN A 111 -11.51 20.35 22.90
CA ASN A 111 -12.88 19.97 22.57
C ASN A 111 -12.96 18.58 21.92
N ILE A 112 -12.03 18.26 21.00
CA ILE A 112 -11.90 16.91 20.42
C ILE A 112 -11.64 15.88 21.53
N LYS A 113 -10.71 16.18 22.44
CA LYS A 113 -10.36 15.29 23.55
C LYS A 113 -11.54 15.04 24.47
N GLU A 114 -12.28 16.09 24.86
CA GLU A 114 -13.41 15.98 25.77
C GLU A 114 -14.53 15.15 25.16
N ARG A 115 -14.96 15.50 23.94
CA ARG A 115 -16.01 14.77 23.23
C ARG A 115 -15.65 13.32 22.98
N LEU A 116 -14.41 13.05 22.56
CA LEU A 116 -13.96 11.67 22.37
C LEU A 116 -13.91 10.91 23.70
N GLY A 117 -13.46 11.56 24.78
CA GLY A 117 -13.45 10.99 26.12
C GLY A 117 -14.84 10.57 26.57
N ASP A 118 -15.84 11.44 26.38
CA ASP A 118 -17.24 11.15 26.73
C ASP A 118 -17.80 9.98 25.93
N MET A 119 -17.54 9.94 24.62
CA MET A 119 -17.98 8.84 23.76
C MET A 119 -17.31 7.51 24.14
N LEU A 120 -16.02 7.54 24.50
CA LEU A 120 -15.30 6.36 24.97
C LEU A 120 -15.86 5.87 26.32
N GLU A 121 -16.10 6.76 27.28
CA GLU A 121 -16.71 6.39 28.56
C GLU A 121 -18.10 5.77 28.37
N PHE A 122 -18.91 6.35 27.49
CA PHE A 122 -20.22 5.81 27.14
C PHE A 122 -20.12 4.40 26.55
N ALA A 123 -19.25 4.20 25.55
CA ALA A 123 -19.03 2.89 24.94
C ALA A 123 -18.50 1.86 25.95
N ILE A 124 -17.62 2.26 26.86
CA ILE A 124 -17.07 1.39 27.91
C ILE A 124 -18.19 0.91 28.84
N ARG A 125 -19.05 1.82 29.31
CA ARG A 125 -20.15 1.45 30.23
C ARG A 125 -21.13 0.48 29.58
N GLY A 126 -21.50 0.75 28.33
CA GLY A 126 -22.36 -0.15 27.61
C GLY A 126 -21.68 -1.51 27.36
N ALA A 127 -20.41 -1.53 26.94
CA ALA A 127 -19.68 -2.77 26.64
C ALA A 127 -19.52 -3.61 27.92
N ALA A 128 -19.23 -2.96 29.05
CA ALA A 128 -19.18 -3.56 30.38
C ALA A 128 -20.51 -4.23 30.75
N SER A 129 -21.63 -3.55 30.52
CA SER A 129 -22.97 -4.07 30.76
C SER A 129 -23.29 -5.27 29.88
N ASP A 130 -22.96 -5.22 28.59
CA ASP A 130 -23.24 -6.30 27.63
C ASP A 130 -22.43 -7.57 27.94
N CYS A 131 -21.15 -7.43 28.30
CA CYS A 131 -20.29 -8.58 28.64
C CYS A 131 -20.37 -9.00 30.12
N GLY A 132 -21.20 -8.35 30.93
CA GLY A 132 -21.35 -8.64 32.37
C GLY A 132 -20.06 -8.45 33.18
N ARG A 133 -19.15 -7.56 32.74
CA ARG A 133 -17.89 -7.26 33.44
C ARG A 133 -18.00 -5.94 34.17
N TYR A 134 -17.50 -5.91 35.40
CA TYR A 134 -17.55 -4.73 36.25
C TYR A 134 -16.18 -4.12 36.55
N GLU A 135 -15.10 -4.85 36.22
CA GLU A 135 -13.72 -4.42 36.46
C GLU A 135 -12.80 -4.88 35.32
N VAL A 136 -11.78 -4.07 35.01
CA VAL A 136 -10.76 -4.35 33.99
C VAL A 136 -9.35 -4.21 34.57
N PRO A 137 -8.43 -5.17 34.35
CA PRO A 137 -7.05 -5.01 34.79
C PRO A 137 -6.30 -3.95 33.98
N TRP A 138 -5.65 -3.02 34.68
CA TRP A 138 -4.81 -1.98 34.10
C TRP A 138 -3.51 -1.82 34.89
N SER A 139 -2.40 -1.57 34.21
CA SER A 139 -1.11 -1.32 34.84
C SER A 139 -0.70 0.14 34.64
N PRO A 140 -0.72 0.99 35.68
CA PRO A 140 -0.12 2.32 35.64
C PRO A 140 1.41 2.18 35.50
N CYS A 141 1.94 2.33 34.29
CA CYS A 141 3.37 2.42 34.08
C CYS A 141 3.70 3.83 33.59
N HIS A 142 4.41 4.59 34.42
CA HIS A 142 5.02 5.83 33.97
C HIS A 142 6.20 5.48 33.05
N HIS A 143 6.24 6.11 31.88
CA HIS A 143 7.08 5.74 30.73
C HIS A 143 8.60 5.90 30.92
N ILE A 144 9.07 6.20 32.13
CA ILE A 144 10.48 6.54 32.40
C ILE A 144 10.85 6.02 33.78
N CYS A 145 11.40 4.79 33.84
CA CYS A 145 12.36 4.28 34.83
C CYS A 145 12.22 2.75 34.97
N GLN A 146 12.34 2.03 33.85
CA GLN A 146 12.65 0.59 33.88
C GLN A 146 14.11 0.30 34.30
N THR A 147 14.92 1.32 34.56
CA THR A 147 16.36 1.15 34.79
C THR A 147 16.76 0.71 36.20
N TYR A 148 15.85 0.53 37.17
CA TYR A 148 16.26 0.32 38.57
C TYR A 148 15.52 -0.74 39.39
N MET A 149 14.71 -1.64 38.80
CA MET A 149 14.02 -2.65 39.61
C MET A 149 14.08 -4.03 38.93
N GLU A 150 15.05 -4.85 39.32
CA GLU A 150 15.23 -6.24 38.88
C GLU A 150 14.14 -7.22 39.39
N SER A 151 13.14 -6.80 40.16
CA SER A 151 12.30 -7.80 40.86
C SER A 151 10.89 -7.39 41.31
N LYS A 152 10.16 -6.52 40.59
CA LYS A 152 8.72 -6.35 40.88
C LYS A 152 7.86 -6.48 39.63
N ARG A 153 6.93 -7.45 39.67
CA ARG A 153 5.83 -7.59 38.70
C ARG A 153 5.15 -6.22 38.52
N PRO A 154 4.70 -5.87 37.30
CA PRO A 154 3.95 -4.64 37.08
C PRO A 154 2.76 -4.58 38.04
N SER A 155 2.58 -3.45 38.71
CA SER A 155 1.48 -3.23 39.65
C SER A 155 0.17 -3.18 38.88
N THR A 156 -0.51 -4.31 38.72
CA THR A 156 -1.85 -4.35 38.11
C THR A 156 -2.90 -3.87 39.10
N VAL A 157 -3.75 -2.96 38.65
CA VAL A 157 -4.87 -2.38 39.38
C VAL A 157 -6.16 -2.77 38.67
N MET A 158 -7.20 -3.12 39.42
CA MET A 158 -8.54 -3.37 38.86
C MET A 158 -9.29 -2.04 38.72
N VAL A 159 -9.62 -1.67 37.49
CA VAL A 159 -10.37 -0.45 37.16
C VAL A 159 -11.86 -0.75 37.28
N PRO A 160 -12.59 -0.11 38.22
CA PRO A 160 -14.03 -0.28 38.34
C PRO A 160 -14.74 0.51 37.24
N LEU A 161 -15.64 -0.15 36.50
CA LEU A 161 -16.28 0.46 35.33
C LEU A 161 -17.54 1.28 35.68
N ASN A 162 -18.14 1.05 36.85
CA ASN A 162 -19.44 1.62 37.25
C ASN A 162 -19.44 2.45 38.55
N LYS A 163 -18.28 2.63 39.20
CA LYS A 163 -18.22 3.27 40.52
C LYS A 163 -17.99 4.79 40.45
N GLU A 164 -17.21 5.25 39.47
CA GLU A 164 -16.82 6.64 39.31
C GLU A 164 -16.31 6.91 37.87
N PRO A 165 -16.14 8.18 37.44
CA PRO A 165 -15.55 8.51 36.15
C PRO A 165 -14.15 7.93 36.00
N LEU A 166 -13.87 7.36 34.82
CA LEU A 166 -12.67 6.55 34.61
C LEU A 166 -11.41 7.42 34.64
N LEU A 167 -11.47 8.63 34.10
CA LEU A 167 -10.35 9.58 34.16
C LEU A 167 -10.06 10.06 35.59
N PHE A 168 -11.10 10.20 36.42
CA PHE A 168 -10.93 10.53 37.83
C PHE A 168 -10.25 9.38 38.60
N PHE A 169 -10.69 8.13 38.38
CA PHE A 169 -10.04 6.93 38.90
C PHE A 169 -8.56 6.89 38.53
N ARG A 170 -8.26 7.05 37.23
CA ARG A 170 -6.89 7.10 36.69
C ARG A 170 -6.05 8.14 37.41
N GLY A 171 -6.55 9.37 37.53
CA GLY A 171 -5.85 10.47 38.19
C GLY A 171 -5.52 10.15 39.66
N ARG A 172 -6.44 9.50 40.39
CA ARG A 172 -6.19 9.07 41.78
C ARG A 172 -5.11 8.00 41.85
N VAL A 173 -5.22 6.94 41.05
CA VAL A 173 -4.25 5.83 41.04
C VAL A 173 -2.84 6.31 40.68
N LEU A 174 -2.71 7.22 39.70
CA LEU A 174 -1.41 7.78 39.33
C LEU A 174 -0.80 8.63 40.45
N ARG A 175 -1.60 9.46 41.13
CA ARG A 175 -1.11 10.23 42.29
C ARG A 175 -0.64 9.31 43.43
N ASP A 176 -1.41 8.27 43.74
CA ASP A 176 -1.05 7.31 44.80
C ASP A 176 0.23 6.53 44.44
N HIS A 177 0.38 6.18 43.15
CA HIS A 177 1.58 5.53 42.64
C HIS A 177 2.81 6.45 42.73
N ASP A 178 2.69 7.73 42.34
CA ASP A 178 3.77 8.71 42.43
C ASP A 178 4.20 8.98 43.88
N LEU A 179 3.24 9.04 44.82
CA LEU A 179 3.52 9.18 46.24
C LEU A 179 4.32 7.98 46.78
N ARG A 180 3.92 6.76 46.41
CA ARG A 180 4.65 5.53 46.77
C ARG A 180 6.06 5.53 46.16
N GLN A 181 6.21 5.94 44.90
CA GLN A 181 7.53 6.06 44.29
C GLN A 181 8.39 7.11 45.00
N ARG A 182 7.86 8.29 45.33
CA ARG A 182 8.59 9.33 46.06
C ARG A 182 9.05 8.86 47.45
N GLN A 183 8.23 8.08 48.16
CA GLN A 183 8.61 7.47 49.44
C GLN A 183 9.68 6.39 49.27
N MET A 184 9.63 5.60 48.20
CA MET A 184 10.68 4.62 47.87
C MET A 184 11.98 5.27 47.38
N LEU A 185 11.89 6.46 46.76
CA LEU A 185 13.02 7.27 46.32
C LEU A 185 13.65 8.09 47.46
N HIS A 186 13.61 7.59 48.70
CA HIS A 186 14.58 8.02 49.71
C HIS A 186 15.98 7.76 49.13
N ARG A 187 16.56 8.82 48.57
CA ARG A 187 17.87 8.83 47.96
C ARG A 187 18.83 8.24 48.98
N ASN A 188 19.36 7.06 48.69
CA ASN A 188 20.64 6.65 49.27
C ASN A 188 21.59 7.84 49.05
N PRO A 189 22.28 8.32 50.09
CA PRO A 189 23.22 9.42 49.95
C PRO A 189 24.17 9.08 48.80
N LYS A 190 24.31 10.00 47.84
CA LYS A 190 25.22 9.82 46.71
C LYS A 190 26.63 9.58 47.26
N CYS A 191 27.05 8.32 47.34
CA CYS A 191 28.45 7.99 47.55
C CYS A 191 29.22 8.59 46.36
N LYS A 192 30.27 9.36 46.65
CA LYS A 192 31.16 9.87 45.61
C LYS A 192 31.69 8.67 44.83
N ALA A 193 31.56 8.70 43.50
CA ALA A 193 32.05 7.63 42.64
C ALA A 193 33.55 7.42 42.92
N THR A 194 33.92 6.19 43.31
CA THR A 194 35.32 5.76 43.41
C THR A 194 35.98 5.81 42.04
N GLU A 195 37.30 5.99 42.00
CA GLU A 195 38.05 6.11 40.74
C GLU A 195 37.91 4.88 39.84
N GLU A 196 37.76 3.68 40.42
CA GLU A 196 37.41 2.45 39.70
C GLU A 196 36.02 2.52 39.04
N GLY A 197 35.04 3.11 39.72
CA GLY A 197 33.69 3.32 39.18
C GLY A 197 33.70 4.25 37.97
N ARG A 198 34.53 5.30 37.99
CA ARG A 198 34.70 6.21 36.84
C ARG A 198 35.33 5.52 35.64
N ARG A 199 36.36 4.69 35.86
CA ARG A 199 37.00 3.91 34.79
C ARG A 199 36.03 2.93 34.16
N LYS A 200 35.32 2.15 34.97
CA LYS A 200 34.30 1.20 34.48
C LYS A 200 33.21 1.91 33.67
N GLN A 201 32.74 3.06 34.13
CA GLN A 201 31.71 3.83 33.43
C GLN A 201 32.20 4.40 32.09
N LYS A 202 33.49 4.76 32.00
CA LYS A 202 34.13 5.18 30.75
C LYS A 202 34.25 3.99 29.78
N ASP A 203 34.69 2.84 30.25
CA ASP A 203 34.82 1.62 29.44
C ASP A 203 33.45 1.15 28.91
N ASP A 204 32.42 1.19 29.76
CA ASP A 204 31.03 0.87 29.39
C ASP A 204 30.49 1.85 28.33
N PHE A 205 30.85 3.13 28.44
CA PHE A 205 30.47 4.15 27.47
C PHE A 205 31.15 3.92 26.11
N GLU A 206 32.45 3.65 26.10
CA GLU A 206 33.21 3.35 24.88
C GLU A 206 32.69 2.07 24.21
N ALA A 207 32.41 1.02 24.99
CA ALA A 207 31.79 -0.21 24.51
C ALA A 207 30.39 0.02 23.94
N ALA A 208 29.57 0.88 24.56
CA ALA A 208 28.26 1.25 24.04
C ALA A 208 28.35 2.00 22.71
N LEU A 209 29.34 2.89 22.57
CA LEU A 209 29.60 3.63 21.33
C LEU A 209 29.98 2.68 20.19
N LEU A 210 30.89 1.73 20.46
CA LEU A 210 31.27 0.66 19.53
C LEU A 210 30.09 -0.19 19.09
N ARG A 211 29.25 -0.63 20.03
CA ARG A 211 28.02 -1.40 19.72
C ARG A 211 27.06 -0.59 18.85
N LYS A 212 26.93 0.71 19.09
CA LYS A 212 26.08 1.60 18.29
C LYS A 212 26.60 1.72 16.85
N GLN A 213 27.92 1.83 16.68
CA GLN A 213 28.53 1.87 15.35
C GLN A 213 28.35 0.56 14.60
N GLN A 214 28.61 -0.59 15.25
CA GLN A 214 28.41 -1.91 14.64
C GLN A 214 26.95 -2.16 14.21
N ARG A 215 25.96 -1.66 14.97
CA ARG A 215 24.55 -1.72 14.57
C ARG A 215 24.30 -0.93 13.28
N LYS A 216 24.83 0.30 13.18
CA LYS A 216 24.71 1.10 11.94
C LYS A 216 25.33 0.38 10.74
N ASP A 217 26.52 -0.20 10.90
CA ASP A 217 27.21 -0.87 9.81
C ASP A 217 26.45 -2.13 9.34
N ARG A 218 25.87 -2.89 10.28
CA ARG A 218 24.97 -4.02 9.97
C ARG A 218 23.70 -3.58 9.26
N ASP A 219 23.09 -2.48 9.68
CA ASP A 219 21.89 -1.94 9.03
C ASP A 219 22.18 -1.47 7.61
N ILE A 220 23.35 -0.85 7.37
CA ILE A 220 23.80 -0.45 6.03
C ILE A 220 24.02 -1.70 5.16
N ALA A 221 24.72 -2.71 5.67
CA ALA A 221 25.00 -3.95 4.94
C ALA A 221 23.71 -4.72 4.58
N THR A 222 22.77 -4.83 5.52
CA THR A 222 21.48 -5.50 5.28
C THR A 222 20.61 -4.75 4.28
N ARG A 223 20.58 -3.41 4.33
CA ARG A 223 19.89 -2.59 3.32
C ARG A 223 20.52 -2.75 1.93
N SER A 224 21.84 -2.72 1.83
CA SER A 224 22.56 -2.92 0.57
C SER A 224 22.27 -4.30 -0.03
N ASN A 225 22.32 -5.36 0.80
CA ASN A 225 21.99 -6.71 0.35
C ASN A 225 20.51 -6.86 -0.06
N HIS A 226 19.59 -6.22 0.67
CA HIS A 226 18.18 -6.22 0.26
C HIS A 226 17.95 -5.52 -1.09
N GLN A 227 18.68 -4.43 -1.34
CA GLN A 227 18.63 -3.70 -2.62
C GLN A 227 19.21 -4.54 -3.76
N SER A 228 20.35 -5.22 -3.58
CA SER A 228 20.94 -6.08 -4.61
C SER A 228 20.01 -7.23 -4.98
N VAL A 229 19.42 -7.91 -4.00
CA VAL A 229 18.43 -8.99 -4.24
C VAL A 229 17.21 -8.47 -5.00
N LYS A 230 16.75 -7.24 -4.71
CA LYS A 230 15.62 -6.64 -5.42
C LYS A 230 15.96 -6.30 -6.87
N LEU A 231 17.17 -5.79 -7.13
CA LEU A 231 17.67 -5.52 -8.47
C LEU A 231 17.81 -6.81 -9.29
N GLU A 232 18.38 -7.86 -8.71
CA GLU A 232 18.53 -9.17 -9.37
C GLU A 232 17.16 -9.76 -9.78
N ARG A 233 16.14 -9.62 -8.91
CA ARG A 233 14.77 -10.04 -9.25
C ARG A 233 14.16 -9.24 -10.40
N LEU A 234 14.43 -7.93 -10.46
CA LEU A 234 13.94 -7.08 -11.55
C LEU A 234 14.62 -7.45 -12.87
N GLU A 235 15.94 -7.66 -12.85
CA GLU A 235 16.70 -8.08 -14.02
C GLU A 235 16.21 -9.44 -14.55
N LYS A 236 16.05 -10.44 -13.67
CA LYS A 236 15.46 -11.73 -14.04
C LYS A 236 14.07 -11.61 -14.67
N LYS A 237 13.22 -10.73 -14.14
CA LYS A 237 11.89 -10.46 -14.73
C LYS A 237 11.98 -9.80 -16.10
N PHE A 238 12.88 -8.84 -16.25
CA PHE A 238 13.11 -8.14 -17.51
C PHE A 238 13.60 -9.10 -18.59
N THR A 239 14.63 -9.90 -18.31
CA THR A 239 15.16 -10.90 -19.24
C THR A 239 14.09 -11.90 -19.67
N ARG A 240 13.30 -12.43 -18.71
CA ARG A 240 12.19 -13.34 -19.02
C ARG A 240 11.12 -12.69 -19.90
N SER A 241 10.82 -11.41 -19.68
CA SER A 241 9.89 -10.66 -20.51
C SER A 241 10.42 -10.48 -21.94
N GLN A 242 11.72 -10.19 -22.08
CA GLN A 242 12.36 -10.09 -23.39
C GLN A 242 12.32 -11.43 -24.13
N GLU A 243 12.69 -12.53 -23.48
CA GLU A 243 12.63 -13.89 -24.07
C GLU A 243 11.22 -14.25 -24.55
N LEU A 244 10.19 -13.94 -23.75
CA LEU A 244 8.79 -14.12 -24.16
C LEU A 244 8.42 -13.25 -25.37
N GLY A 245 8.90 -12.00 -25.41
CA GLY A 245 8.74 -11.10 -26.55
C GLY A 245 9.37 -11.65 -27.82
N TYR A 246 10.62 -12.09 -27.75
CA TYR A 246 11.33 -12.72 -28.87
C TYR A 246 10.62 -14.00 -29.33
N ASN A 247 10.14 -14.84 -28.42
CA ASN A 247 9.39 -16.04 -28.76
C ASN A 247 8.08 -15.72 -29.50
N ARG A 248 7.36 -14.66 -29.12
CA ARG A 248 6.16 -14.20 -29.85
C ARG A 248 6.52 -13.71 -31.25
N LEU A 249 7.57 -12.92 -31.39
CA LEU A 249 8.04 -12.43 -32.70
C LEU A 249 8.47 -13.59 -33.60
N ASN A 250 9.19 -14.58 -33.06
CA ASN A 250 9.59 -15.77 -33.82
C ASN A 250 8.38 -16.57 -34.31
N LYS A 251 7.33 -16.71 -33.50
CA LYS A 251 6.06 -17.34 -33.93
C LYS A 251 5.38 -16.57 -35.06
N VAL A 252 5.37 -15.24 -34.99
CA VAL A 252 4.81 -14.41 -36.08
C VAL A 252 5.63 -14.57 -37.35
N LYS A 253 6.97 -14.52 -37.24
CA LYS A 253 7.88 -14.71 -38.36
C LYS A 253 7.71 -16.08 -39.03
N ALA A 254 7.48 -17.13 -38.25
CA ALA A 254 7.18 -18.46 -38.77
C ALA A 254 5.87 -18.48 -39.58
N ARG A 255 4.78 -17.93 -39.03
CA ARG A 255 3.49 -17.81 -39.73
C ARG A 255 3.59 -17.01 -41.02
N MET A 256 4.31 -15.89 -41.01
CA MET A 256 4.54 -15.09 -42.22
C MET A 256 5.28 -15.88 -43.31
N ARG A 257 6.24 -16.74 -42.93
CA ARG A 257 6.94 -17.61 -43.87
C ARG A 257 6.00 -18.66 -44.47
N GLU A 258 5.16 -19.28 -43.66
CA GLU A 258 4.14 -20.25 -44.11
C GLU A 258 3.14 -19.60 -45.07
N GLU A 259 2.64 -18.40 -44.75
CA GLU A 259 1.76 -17.62 -45.64
C GLU A 259 2.44 -17.27 -46.95
N GLN A 260 3.73 -16.89 -46.91
CA GLN A 260 4.51 -16.59 -48.10
C GLN A 260 4.71 -17.84 -48.97
N GLU A 261 4.99 -19.00 -48.38
CA GLU A 261 5.08 -20.27 -49.11
C GLU A 261 3.74 -20.67 -49.74
N LEU A 262 2.63 -20.51 -49.01
CA LEU A 262 1.29 -20.74 -49.53
C LEU A 262 0.98 -19.83 -50.72
N PHE A 263 1.30 -18.54 -50.61
CA PHE A 263 1.15 -17.59 -51.70
C PHE A 263 1.95 -18.01 -52.95
N TYR A 264 3.20 -18.43 -52.79
CA TYR A 264 4.00 -18.91 -53.92
C TYR A 264 3.46 -20.21 -54.52
N ARG A 265 2.94 -21.14 -53.70
CA ARG A 265 2.30 -22.37 -54.19
C ARG A 265 1.04 -22.06 -54.99
N GLN A 266 0.13 -21.25 -54.45
CA GLN A 266 -1.09 -20.82 -55.14
C GLN A 266 -0.76 -20.10 -56.45
N ARG A 267 0.24 -19.21 -56.43
CA ARG A 267 0.71 -18.54 -57.64
C ARG A 267 1.27 -19.52 -58.67
N ALA A 268 2.03 -20.52 -58.24
CA ALA A 268 2.57 -21.55 -59.15
C ALA A 268 1.48 -22.45 -59.72
N GLU A 269 0.43 -22.74 -58.95
CA GLU A 269 -0.75 -23.50 -59.39
C GLU A 269 -1.54 -22.72 -60.44
N ILE A 270 -1.85 -21.45 -60.17
CA ILE A 270 -2.50 -20.54 -61.14
C ILE A 270 -1.65 -20.40 -62.42
N LEU A 271 -0.32 -20.32 -62.31
CA LEU A 271 0.55 -20.24 -63.47
C LEU A 271 0.66 -21.57 -64.24
N LYS A 272 0.49 -22.72 -63.58
CA LYS A 272 0.39 -24.03 -64.24
C LYS A 272 -0.96 -24.21 -64.94
N ASP A 273 -2.04 -23.77 -64.31
CA ASP A 273 -3.39 -23.77 -64.91
C ASP A 273 -3.54 -22.71 -66.01
N GLY A 274 -2.73 -21.65 -65.97
CA GLY A 274 -2.66 -20.60 -66.99
C GLY A 274 -1.76 -20.94 -68.19
N LEU A 275 -1.01 -22.04 -68.15
CA LEU A 275 -0.33 -22.61 -69.32
C LEU A 275 -1.33 -23.48 -70.08
N PHE A 276 -2.24 -22.81 -70.81
CA PHE A 276 -3.01 -23.43 -71.87
C PHE A 276 -2.01 -24.06 -72.85
N TYR A 277 -1.80 -25.37 -72.76
CA TYR A 277 -1.38 -26.15 -73.90
C TYR A 277 -2.58 -26.18 -74.83
N PRO A 278 -2.58 -25.42 -75.95
CA PRO A 278 -3.75 -25.36 -76.81
C PRO A 278 -4.04 -26.77 -77.31
N THR A 279 -5.25 -27.24 -77.00
CA THR A 279 -5.79 -28.49 -77.51
C THR A 279 -5.82 -28.42 -79.04
N VAL A 280 -5.65 -29.57 -79.71
CA VAL A 280 -5.55 -29.65 -81.19
C VAL A 280 -6.75 -28.98 -81.88
N GLU A 281 -7.93 -29.00 -81.25
CA GLU A 281 -9.14 -28.30 -81.71
C GLU A 281 -9.02 -26.77 -81.69
N ASP A 282 -8.36 -26.18 -80.68
CA ASP A 282 -8.14 -24.73 -80.59
C ASP A 282 -7.12 -24.24 -81.62
N GLN A 283 -6.14 -25.06 -81.97
CA GLN A 283 -5.22 -24.76 -83.07
C GLN A 283 -5.96 -24.75 -84.42
N THR A 284 -6.87 -25.70 -84.65
CA THR A 284 -7.69 -25.69 -85.86
C THR A 284 -8.65 -24.50 -85.92
N LEU A 285 -9.18 -24.07 -84.77
CA LEU A 285 -10.08 -22.93 -84.65
C LEU A 285 -9.36 -21.60 -84.88
N LEU A 286 -8.12 -21.46 -84.37
CA LEU A 286 -7.26 -20.30 -84.61
C LEU A 286 -6.80 -20.22 -86.08
N ILE A 287 -6.48 -21.37 -86.70
CA ILE A 287 -6.17 -21.45 -88.13
C ILE A 287 -7.39 -21.09 -88.99
N THR A 288 -8.60 -21.55 -88.63
CA THR A 288 -9.82 -21.20 -89.37
C THR A 288 -10.20 -19.73 -89.23
N ILE A 289 -10.00 -19.12 -88.05
CA ILE A 289 -10.19 -17.68 -87.87
C ILE A 289 -9.20 -16.88 -88.72
N LEU A 290 -7.92 -17.28 -88.75
CA LEU A 290 -6.91 -16.63 -89.60
C LEU A 290 -7.24 -16.77 -91.10
N LEU A 291 -7.73 -17.93 -91.53
CA LEU A 291 -8.22 -18.15 -92.91
C LEU A 291 -9.47 -17.33 -93.22
N ALA A 292 -10.41 -17.23 -92.28
CA ALA A 292 -11.65 -16.46 -92.44
C ALA A 292 -11.39 -14.95 -92.50
N ILE A 293 -10.40 -14.44 -91.76
CA ILE A 293 -10.03 -13.01 -91.80
C ILE A 293 -9.19 -12.69 -93.05
N SER A 294 -8.32 -13.61 -93.46
CA SER A 294 -7.48 -13.41 -94.65
C SER A 294 -8.24 -13.59 -95.97
N SER A 295 -9.28 -14.43 -96.01
CA SER A 295 -10.06 -14.71 -97.23
C SER A 295 -10.71 -13.45 -97.87
N PRO A 296 -11.36 -12.53 -97.12
CA PRO A 296 -11.87 -11.27 -97.66
C PRO A 296 -10.77 -10.35 -98.19
N LEU A 297 -9.58 -10.39 -97.58
CA LEU A 297 -8.42 -9.62 -98.03
C LEU A 297 -7.89 -10.15 -99.37
N TRP A 298 -7.84 -11.47 -99.55
CA TRP A 298 -7.50 -12.07 -100.84
C TRP A 298 -8.54 -11.77 -101.92
N LEU A 299 -9.83 -11.80 -101.58
CA LEU A 299 -10.91 -11.46 -102.52
C LEU A 299 -10.89 -9.97 -102.91
N THR A 300 -10.63 -9.07 -101.97
CA THR A 300 -10.48 -7.63 -102.28
C THR A 300 -9.23 -7.35 -103.10
N VAL A 301 -8.09 -8.00 -102.80
CA VAL A 301 -6.88 -7.90 -103.63
C VAL A 301 -7.14 -8.44 -105.04
N MET A 302 -7.83 -9.58 -105.18
CA MET A 302 -8.22 -10.12 -106.49
C MET A 302 -9.20 -9.22 -107.24
N PHE A 303 -10.13 -8.58 -106.53
CA PHE A 303 -11.08 -7.62 -107.12
C PHE A 303 -10.36 -6.35 -107.59
N ILE A 304 -9.47 -5.80 -106.78
CA ILE A 304 -8.62 -4.65 -107.15
C ILE A 304 -7.71 -5.04 -108.32
N TYR A 305 -7.09 -6.21 -108.30
CA TYR A 305 -6.26 -6.71 -109.40
C TYR A 305 -7.06 -6.87 -110.70
N ASN A 306 -8.27 -7.42 -110.64
CA ASN A 306 -9.16 -7.55 -111.81
C ASN A 306 -9.65 -6.20 -112.34
N VAL A 307 -9.97 -5.25 -111.47
CA VAL A 307 -10.34 -3.88 -111.89
C VAL A 307 -9.13 -3.18 -112.51
N TYR A 308 -7.94 -3.32 -111.91
CA TYR A 308 -6.70 -2.73 -112.40
C TYR A 308 -6.21 -3.35 -113.72
N SER A 309 -6.36 -4.67 -113.89
CA SER A 309 -6.01 -5.35 -115.15
C SER A 309 -6.99 -5.00 -116.28
N ARG A 310 -8.28 -4.81 -115.97
CA ARG A 310 -9.28 -4.31 -116.92
C ARG A 310 -9.03 -2.86 -117.35
N THR A 311 -8.71 -1.97 -116.42
CA THR A 311 -8.43 -0.57 -116.76
C THR A 311 -7.11 -0.41 -117.51
N ARG A 312 -6.08 -1.21 -117.19
CA ARG A 312 -4.82 -1.23 -117.94
C ARG A 312 -4.93 -1.89 -119.32
N GLY A 313 -5.87 -2.84 -119.49
CA GLY A 313 -6.22 -3.44 -120.78
C GLY A 313 -7.02 -2.50 -121.69
N SER A 314 -7.77 -1.55 -121.14
CA SER A 314 -8.58 -0.59 -121.91
C SER A 314 -7.86 0.73 -122.23
N SER A 315 -6.62 0.91 -121.80
CA SER A 315 -5.73 2.02 -122.19
C SER A 315 -4.64 1.60 -123.20
N ARG A 316 -4.87 0.51 -123.94
CA ARG A 316 -4.18 0.17 -125.19
C ARG A 316 -5.20 0.04 -126.32
N CYS A 317 -5.90 1.13 -126.57
CA CYS A 317 -6.58 1.49 -127.82
C CYS A 317 -7.09 2.92 -127.66
N VAL A 318 -6.15 3.88 -127.70
CA VAL A 318 -6.08 5.06 -128.56
C VAL A 318 -4.71 5.68 -128.31
#